data_AF-A0A9D5GXS7-F1
#
_entry.id   AF-A0A9D5GXS7-F1
#
_cell.length_a   1.000
_cell.length_b   1.000
_cell.length_c   1.000
_cell.angle_alpha   90.00
_cell.angle_beta   90.00
_cell.angle_gamma   90.00
#
_symmetry.space_group_name_H-M   'P 1'
#
loop_
_entity.id
_entity.type
_entity.pdbx_description
1 polymer ?
#
loop_
_entity_poly.entity_id
_entity_poly.type
_entity_poly.pdbx_seq_one_letter_code
_entity_poly.pdbx_strand_id
1 'polypeptide(L)'
;MVIEDNQDEDEYKDVEPKDDTENLLKSLGIDISAGDDGEVNDILTWIKWSEEESSRDCDQWMPVRRKSDTTPSTSEALKTEEDEQLSRIILYEDLNEYLFTLNTNESRIYLLSQFIDFYGGKMSQLFCTNSPTWIENTLSLEDLPDFMLEKLKCIHNILTKAQDIPTGFTFDFLLGSFTMNGDMMKFVRNAVLLCLTVFPRNHILEEAVLVCEELYVTKMSSFKCAVTPCRALAKSLLKSDRQDVLLCGVYARREANYGNIDLARKVFDMALLSVEGLPEGIQSNAPLLYFWYAEAELANKTDDGRESSYRATHLLSCLGSGTQYSPFKSQASSLQLLRARQGFKEKLRTVGSSWVRGIINDQSVALVCSAALFEELTTGCDAGIEVLDQAFTMVLPERRSHSYQLEYLFNYYIRMLQRHQKKSSLINVWESISQGLQMYPFSPELLKGVVEVGHFHTTSNKLRRILDECCYKKPSVVVWLFALSYEMARGGSHHRIRGLFERAVCNDMLCNSVVLWRCYIGYELNIAHDPSAARRIFFRAIHACPWSKRLWLDGFLKLNSVLTGKELSDLQEVMRDKELNLRTDIYEILLQES
;
A
#
# COMPACT_ATOMS: atom_id res chain seq x y z
N MET A 1 -15.41 5.75 -42.08
CA MET A 1 -14.32 5.05 -42.77
C MET A 1 -13.47 4.42 -41.70
N VAL A 2 -13.57 3.10 -41.60
CA VAL A 2 -12.75 2.25 -40.73
C VAL A 2 -11.34 2.30 -41.33
N ILE A 3 -10.38 2.84 -40.57
CA ILE A 3 -8.96 2.72 -40.91
C ILE A 3 -8.41 1.72 -39.89
N GLU A 4 -7.91 0.62 -40.43
CA GLU A 4 -7.44 -0.59 -39.75
C GLU A 4 -6.31 -0.30 -38.76
N ASP A 5 -6.44 -0.88 -37.56
CA ASP A 5 -5.50 -0.87 -36.43
C ASP A 5 -4.29 -1.82 -36.67
N ASN A 6 -3.71 -1.86 -37.87
CA ASN A 6 -2.69 -2.85 -38.25
C ASN A 6 -1.27 -2.29 -38.39
N GLN A 7 -0.76 -1.54 -37.40
CA GLN A 7 0.64 -1.05 -37.44
C GLN A 7 1.51 -1.34 -36.20
N ASP A 8 1.03 -2.14 -35.25
CA ASP A 8 1.82 -2.53 -34.06
C ASP A 8 2.30 -4.01 -34.08
N GLU A 9 2.14 -4.74 -35.19
CA GLU A 9 2.47 -6.18 -35.27
C GLU A 9 3.95 -6.50 -35.54
N ASP A 10 4.76 -5.55 -36.04
CA ASP A 10 6.08 -5.88 -36.61
C ASP A 10 7.26 -5.89 -35.61
N GLU A 11 7.05 -5.69 -34.30
CA GLU A 11 8.14 -5.62 -33.30
C GLU A 11 8.17 -6.76 -32.26
N TYR A 12 7.32 -7.79 -32.43
CA TYR A 12 7.31 -8.97 -31.54
C TYR A 12 7.81 -10.19 -32.31
N LYS A 13 9.13 -10.35 -32.40
CA LYS A 13 9.69 -11.64 -32.81
C LYS A 13 9.37 -12.68 -31.74
N ASP A 14 8.67 -13.73 -32.16
CA ASP A 14 8.47 -14.96 -31.40
C ASP A 14 9.80 -15.43 -30.79
N VAL A 15 9.87 -15.41 -29.47
CA VAL A 15 10.72 -16.33 -28.73
C VAL A 15 9.76 -17.35 -28.15
N GLU A 16 9.39 -18.37 -28.93
CA GLU A 16 8.87 -19.60 -28.36
C GLU A 16 9.96 -20.22 -27.48
N PRO A 17 9.80 -20.35 -26.15
CA PRO A 17 10.71 -21.14 -25.35
C PRO A 17 10.34 -22.61 -25.57
N LYS A 18 11.14 -23.30 -26.38
CA LYS A 18 11.12 -24.77 -26.47
C LYS A 18 11.80 -25.36 -25.23
N ASP A 19 11.11 -26.29 -24.56
CA ASP A 19 11.69 -27.35 -23.71
C ASP A 19 12.58 -27.00 -22.51
N ASP A 20 12.44 -25.81 -21.91
CA ASP A 20 13.15 -25.51 -20.65
C ASP A 20 12.52 -26.12 -19.40
N THR A 21 11.24 -26.52 -19.43
CA THR A 21 10.59 -27.05 -18.22
C THR A 21 11.16 -28.37 -17.76
N GLU A 22 11.50 -29.28 -18.66
CA GLU A 22 12.08 -30.57 -18.26
C GLU A 22 13.48 -30.39 -17.66
N ASN A 23 14.26 -29.44 -18.20
CA ASN A 23 15.56 -29.06 -17.65
C ASN A 23 15.42 -28.36 -16.29
N LEU A 24 14.41 -27.49 -16.11
CA LEU A 24 14.12 -26.84 -14.84
C LEU A 24 13.66 -27.84 -13.79
N LEU A 25 12.78 -28.79 -14.15
CA LEU A 25 12.35 -29.88 -13.27
C LEU A 25 13.56 -30.72 -12.82
N LYS A 26 14.43 -31.12 -13.76
CA LYS A 26 15.70 -31.80 -13.44
C LYS A 26 16.61 -30.97 -12.54
N SER A 27 16.69 -29.65 -12.75
CA SER A 27 17.48 -28.75 -11.89
C SER A 27 16.91 -28.60 -10.47
N LEU A 28 15.59 -28.79 -10.33
CA LEU A 28 14.89 -28.81 -9.05
C LEU A 28 14.90 -30.19 -8.38
N GLY A 29 15.39 -31.23 -9.07
CA GLY A 29 15.40 -32.61 -8.57
C GLY A 29 14.14 -33.42 -8.88
N ILE A 30 13.21 -32.88 -9.67
CA ILE A 30 11.92 -33.51 -10.01
C ILE A 30 12.10 -34.42 -11.23
N ASP A 31 12.03 -35.75 -11.03
CA ASP A 31 12.18 -36.74 -12.10
C ASP A 31 10.82 -37.34 -12.51
N ILE A 32 10.31 -36.87 -13.65
CA ILE A 32 9.05 -37.35 -14.25
C ILE A 32 9.10 -38.87 -14.51
N SER A 33 10.29 -39.46 -14.67
CA SER A 33 10.48 -40.85 -15.11
C SER A 33 10.67 -41.90 -14.00
N ALA A 34 10.84 -41.49 -12.73
CA ALA A 34 10.93 -42.42 -11.61
C ALA A 34 9.59 -43.16 -11.36
N GLY A 35 9.64 -44.46 -11.07
CA GLY A 35 8.45 -45.30 -10.85
C GLY A 35 7.65 -44.90 -9.60
N ASP A 36 6.40 -45.36 -9.56
CA ASP A 36 5.39 -45.12 -8.51
C ASP A 36 5.80 -45.74 -7.16
N ASP A 37 6.66 -45.07 -6.41
CA ASP A 37 7.09 -45.47 -5.06
C ASP A 37 6.07 -44.98 -4.01
N GLY A 38 4.85 -45.51 -4.05
CA GLY A 38 3.88 -45.36 -2.93
C GLY A 38 3.44 -43.93 -2.57
N GLU A 39 3.67 -42.97 -3.44
CA GLU A 39 3.33 -41.56 -3.25
C GLU A 39 1.82 -41.29 -3.38
N VAL A 40 1.35 -40.24 -2.70
CA VAL A 40 -0.06 -39.82 -2.72
C VAL A 40 -0.40 -39.23 -4.08
N ASN A 41 -1.07 -40.01 -4.91
CA ASN A 41 -1.44 -39.58 -6.26
C ASN A 41 -2.76 -38.78 -6.34
N ASP A 42 -3.50 -38.62 -5.22
CA ASP A 42 -4.76 -37.86 -5.21
C ASP A 42 -4.54 -36.35 -5.06
N ILE A 43 -4.95 -35.59 -6.09
CA ILE A 43 -4.84 -34.13 -6.16
C ILE A 43 -5.71 -33.47 -5.06
N LEU A 44 -6.86 -34.06 -4.71
CA LEU A 44 -7.75 -33.48 -3.70
C LEU A 44 -7.10 -33.48 -2.31
N THR A 45 -6.36 -34.53 -1.96
CA THR A 45 -5.59 -34.60 -0.72
C THR A 45 -4.52 -33.51 -0.67
N TRP A 46 -3.83 -33.24 -1.78
CA TRP A 46 -2.84 -32.16 -1.88
C TRP A 46 -3.44 -30.76 -1.79
N ILE A 47 -4.64 -30.54 -2.34
CA ILE A 47 -5.38 -29.28 -2.17
C ILE A 47 -5.69 -29.08 -0.69
N LYS A 48 -6.28 -30.08 -0.02
CA LYS A 48 -6.58 -30.01 1.42
C LYS A 48 -5.34 -29.79 2.27
N TRP A 49 -4.23 -30.49 1.95
CA TRP A 49 -2.94 -30.28 2.60
C TRP A 49 -2.49 -28.83 2.44
N SER A 50 -2.58 -28.25 1.24
CA SER A 50 -2.16 -26.87 0.99
C SER A 50 -3.07 -25.83 1.67
N GLU A 51 -4.38 -26.11 1.79
CA GLU A 51 -5.33 -25.28 2.52
C GLU A 51 -5.05 -25.31 4.03
N GLU A 52 -4.81 -26.50 4.58
CA GLU A 52 -4.43 -26.70 5.99
C GLU A 52 -3.06 -26.06 6.28
N GLU A 53 -2.09 -26.22 5.38
CA GLU A 53 -0.77 -25.61 5.50
C GLU A 53 -0.85 -24.08 5.48
N SER A 54 -1.64 -23.53 4.56
CA SER A 54 -1.89 -22.08 4.52
C SER A 54 -2.59 -21.60 5.79
N SER A 55 -3.51 -22.39 6.35
CA SER A 55 -4.22 -22.08 7.60
C SER A 55 -3.28 -22.09 8.80
N ARG A 56 -2.46 -23.14 8.95
CA ARG A 56 -1.46 -23.26 10.02
C ARG A 56 -0.40 -22.18 9.92
N ASP A 57 0.02 -21.80 8.72
CA ASP A 57 0.92 -20.66 8.53
C ASP A 57 0.32 -19.34 9.03
N CYS A 58 -0.98 -19.12 8.80
CA CYS A 58 -1.70 -17.93 9.27
C CYS A 58 -1.87 -17.91 10.79
N ASP A 59 -2.05 -19.07 11.42
CA ASP A 59 -2.35 -19.16 12.86
C ASP A 59 -1.09 -19.34 13.71
N GLN A 60 -0.12 -20.10 13.24
CA GLN A 60 1.12 -20.47 13.94
C GLN A 60 2.33 -19.66 13.44
N TRP A 61 2.11 -18.35 13.28
CA TRP A 61 3.14 -17.40 12.86
C TRP A 61 4.08 -16.97 13.99
N MET A 62 3.67 -17.17 15.25
CA MET A 62 4.51 -16.89 16.43
C MET A 62 5.47 -18.05 16.72
N PRO A 63 6.70 -17.76 17.22
CA PRO A 63 7.59 -18.81 17.72
C PRO A 63 6.93 -19.66 18.80
N VAL A 64 7.11 -20.98 18.71
CA VAL A 64 6.58 -21.93 19.69
C VAL A 64 7.19 -21.63 21.06
N ARG A 65 6.38 -21.61 22.11
CA ARG A 65 6.85 -21.48 23.49
C ARG A 65 6.41 -22.70 24.26
N ARG A 66 7.32 -23.27 25.08
CA ARG A 66 6.97 -24.34 26.01
C ARG A 66 5.87 -23.82 26.93
N LYS A 67 4.65 -24.36 26.79
CA LYS A 67 3.52 -23.98 27.64
C LYS A 67 3.85 -24.38 29.08
N SER A 68 3.81 -23.42 30.01
CA SER A 68 4.16 -23.66 31.41
C SER A 68 3.17 -24.56 32.16
N ASP A 69 1.97 -24.81 31.59
CA ASP A 69 0.86 -25.48 32.26
C ASP A 69 0.23 -26.60 31.43
N THR A 70 0.97 -27.66 31.10
CA THR A 70 0.31 -28.90 30.65
C THR A 70 0.90 -30.11 31.37
N THR A 71 0.03 -30.78 32.13
CA THR A 71 0.24 -32.05 32.82
C THR A 71 0.90 -33.10 31.90
N PRO A 72 1.70 -34.03 32.44
CA PRO A 72 2.59 -34.91 31.69
C PRO A 72 1.84 -36.09 31.04
N SER A 73 0.84 -35.83 30.21
CA SER A 73 0.03 -36.85 29.54
C SER A 73 -0.11 -36.64 28.04
N THR A 74 0.95 -36.15 27.39
CA THR A 74 1.07 -36.15 25.92
C THR A 74 2.07 -37.24 25.50
N SER A 75 1.72 -38.00 24.46
CA SER A 75 2.48 -39.14 23.93
C SER A 75 3.93 -38.77 23.57
N GLU A 76 4.86 -39.74 23.60
CA GLU A 76 6.28 -39.54 23.27
C GLU A 76 6.52 -38.99 21.86
N ALA A 77 5.63 -39.31 20.90
CA ALA A 77 5.69 -38.78 19.54
C ALA A 77 5.49 -37.24 19.50
N LEU A 78 4.48 -36.73 20.21
CA LEU A 78 4.18 -35.29 20.27
C LEU A 78 5.28 -34.49 20.97
N LYS A 79 5.98 -35.10 21.94
CA LYS A 79 7.15 -34.47 22.59
C LYS A 79 8.34 -34.34 21.65
N THR A 80 8.54 -35.33 20.78
CA THR A 80 9.68 -35.33 19.84
C THR A 80 9.49 -34.24 18.77
N GLU A 81 8.27 -34.09 18.25
CA GLU A 81 7.90 -33.00 17.32
C GLU A 81 7.98 -31.62 17.98
N GLU A 82 7.50 -31.46 19.22
CA GLU A 82 7.64 -30.22 19.98
C GLU A 82 9.12 -29.87 20.22
N ASP A 83 9.97 -30.85 20.56
CA ASP A 83 11.40 -30.63 20.78
C ASP A 83 12.16 -30.31 19.48
N GLU A 84 11.78 -30.91 18.35
CA GLU A 84 12.31 -30.53 17.02
C GLU A 84 11.90 -29.10 16.64
N GLN A 85 10.64 -28.71 16.85
CA GLN A 85 10.18 -27.34 16.60
C GLN A 85 10.88 -26.32 17.52
N LEU A 86 11.14 -26.68 18.78
CA LEU A 86 11.89 -25.84 19.71
C LEU A 86 13.37 -25.68 19.28
N SER A 87 13.97 -26.69 18.64
CA SER A 87 15.35 -26.62 18.15
C SER A 87 15.54 -25.65 16.98
N ARG A 88 14.47 -25.32 16.25
CA ARG A 88 14.47 -24.34 15.14
C ARG A 88 14.28 -22.90 15.63
N ILE A 89 14.09 -22.68 16.93
CA ILE A 89 13.89 -21.35 17.50
C ILE A 89 15.24 -20.66 17.69
N ILE A 90 15.41 -19.54 16.99
CA ILE A 90 16.54 -18.65 17.20
C ILE A 90 16.28 -17.80 18.44
N LEU A 91 17.16 -17.90 19.43
CA LEU A 91 17.07 -17.11 20.66
C LEU A 91 17.80 -15.77 20.49
N TYR A 92 17.47 -14.81 21.36
CA TYR A 92 18.15 -13.53 21.38
C TYR A 92 19.66 -13.68 21.63
N GLU A 93 20.04 -14.65 22.45
CA GLU A 93 21.43 -14.98 22.76
C GLU A 93 22.23 -15.37 21.51
N ASP A 94 21.60 -16.06 20.55
CA ASP A 94 22.22 -16.48 19.29
C ASP A 94 22.47 -15.29 18.35
N LEU A 95 21.65 -14.23 18.46
CA LEU A 95 21.70 -13.06 17.60
C LEU A 95 22.43 -11.87 18.22
N ASN A 96 22.60 -11.85 19.55
CA ASN A 96 23.06 -10.68 20.30
C ASN A 96 24.41 -10.14 19.79
N GLU A 97 25.33 -11.03 19.40
CA GLU A 97 26.65 -10.64 18.87
C GLU A 97 26.57 -9.93 17.50
N TYR A 98 25.50 -10.14 16.75
CA TYR A 98 25.28 -9.55 15.42
C TYR A 98 24.40 -8.29 15.46
N LEU A 99 23.77 -7.99 16.60
CA LEU A 99 22.92 -6.82 16.75
C LEU A 99 23.76 -5.55 16.96
N PHE A 100 23.39 -4.47 16.27
CA PHE A 100 24.00 -3.16 16.43
C PHE A 100 22.97 -2.13 16.90
N THR A 101 23.44 -1.10 17.60
CA THR A 101 22.57 -0.05 18.13
C THR A 101 22.29 1.02 17.08
N LEU A 102 21.01 1.30 16.83
CA LEU A 102 20.58 2.44 16.02
C LEU A 102 20.68 3.73 16.82
N ASN A 103 21.49 4.68 16.35
CA ASN A 103 21.77 5.94 17.05
C ASN A 103 20.84 7.09 16.65
N THR A 104 20.27 7.02 15.44
CA THR A 104 19.41 8.07 14.87
C THR A 104 17.93 7.74 15.11
N ASN A 105 17.14 8.76 15.41
CA ASN A 105 15.69 8.59 15.57
C ASN A 105 15.02 8.15 14.26
N GLU A 106 15.49 8.66 13.12
CA GLU A 106 14.98 8.29 11.79
C GLU A 106 15.17 6.79 11.51
N SER A 107 16.34 6.22 11.79
CA SER A 107 16.58 4.80 11.56
C SER A 107 15.79 3.91 12.53
N ARG A 108 15.53 4.37 13.75
CA ARG A 108 14.65 3.64 14.69
C ARG A 108 13.19 3.66 14.23
N ILE A 109 12.67 4.81 13.80
CA ILE A 109 11.32 4.93 13.23
C ILE A 109 11.23 4.11 11.93
N TYR A 110 12.28 4.09 11.12
CA TYR A 110 12.37 3.25 9.93
C TYR A 110 12.24 1.77 10.26
N LEU A 111 13.00 1.26 11.23
CA LEU A 111 12.87 -0.14 11.67
C LEU A 111 11.43 -0.47 12.11
N LEU A 112 10.78 0.45 12.84
CA LEU A 112 9.39 0.28 13.25
C LEU A 112 8.43 0.29 12.06
N SER A 113 8.64 1.16 11.07
CA SER A 113 7.85 1.18 9.84
C SER A 113 7.96 -0.14 9.09
N GLN A 114 9.19 -0.64 8.89
CA GLN A 114 9.42 -1.92 8.21
C GLN A 114 8.78 -3.09 8.97
N PHE A 115 8.86 -3.06 10.30
CA PHE A 115 8.20 -4.05 11.14
C PHE A 115 6.67 -4.01 10.95
N ILE A 116 6.05 -2.84 10.99
CA ILE A 116 4.60 -2.71 10.82
C ILE A 116 4.18 -3.12 9.40
N ASP A 117 4.92 -2.69 8.37
CA ASP A 117 4.66 -3.03 6.97
C ASP A 117 4.82 -4.55 6.72
N PHE A 118 5.83 -5.20 7.34
CA PHE A 118 6.06 -6.64 7.24
C PHE A 118 4.87 -7.47 7.74
N TYR A 119 4.25 -7.06 8.83
CA TYR A 119 3.03 -7.70 9.36
C TYR A 119 1.73 -7.20 8.69
N GLY A 120 1.84 -6.43 7.60
CA GLY A 120 0.69 -5.92 6.84
C GLY A 120 -0.07 -4.77 7.52
N GLY A 121 0.51 -4.13 8.53
CA GLY A 121 -0.07 -2.97 9.17
C GLY A 121 -0.10 -1.77 8.22
N LYS A 122 -1.16 -0.96 8.27
CA LYS A 122 -1.29 0.24 7.44
C LYS A 122 -0.64 1.44 8.12
N MET A 123 0.42 1.97 7.53
CA MET A 123 1.02 3.24 7.95
C MET A 123 0.86 4.32 6.90
N SER A 124 0.83 5.57 7.33
CA SER A 124 1.00 6.71 6.43
C SER A 124 2.41 6.71 5.85
N GLN A 125 2.54 7.17 4.60
CA GLN A 125 3.80 7.13 3.86
C GLN A 125 4.87 7.98 4.58
N LEU A 126 5.87 7.31 5.14
CA LEU A 126 6.99 7.90 5.87
C LEU A 126 8.21 8.23 4.98
N PHE A 127 8.25 7.68 3.77
CA PHE A 127 9.42 7.74 2.90
C PHE A 127 9.02 8.12 1.47
N CYS A 128 9.92 8.82 0.79
CA CYS A 128 9.72 9.17 -0.61
C CYS A 128 9.76 7.90 -1.46
N THR A 129 8.94 7.82 -2.51
CA THR A 129 8.93 6.65 -3.42
C THR A 129 10.23 6.48 -4.20
N ASN A 130 11.05 7.52 -4.29
CA ASN A 130 12.40 7.44 -4.85
C ASN A 130 13.45 6.85 -3.89
N SER A 131 13.09 6.61 -2.63
CA SER A 131 14.02 6.00 -1.68
C SER A 131 14.37 4.57 -2.11
N PRO A 132 15.63 4.14 -1.92
CA PRO A 132 16.02 2.75 -2.23
C PRO A 132 15.18 1.75 -1.41
N THR A 133 14.78 2.15 -0.20
CA THR A 133 13.92 1.36 0.68
C THR A 133 12.55 1.09 0.09
N TRP A 134 11.96 2.04 -0.64
CA TRP A 134 10.71 1.80 -1.34
C TRP A 134 10.89 0.74 -2.42
N ILE A 135 12.00 0.80 -3.17
CA ILE A 135 12.31 -0.16 -4.23
C ILE A 135 12.51 -1.56 -3.65
N GLU A 136 13.34 -1.71 -2.62
CA GLU A 136 13.58 -2.98 -1.93
C GLU A 136 12.29 -3.56 -1.35
N ASN A 137 11.50 -2.73 -0.65
CA ASN A 137 10.21 -3.15 -0.13
C ASN A 137 9.29 -3.65 -1.23
N THR A 138 9.21 -2.94 -2.37
CA THR A 138 8.35 -3.37 -3.48
C THR A 138 8.81 -4.66 -4.15
N LEU A 139 10.11 -4.99 -4.09
CA LEU A 139 10.66 -6.23 -4.61
C LEU A 139 10.36 -7.41 -3.68
N SER A 140 10.42 -7.21 -2.36
CA SER A 140 10.16 -8.24 -1.35
C SER A 140 8.68 -8.52 -1.10
N LEU A 141 7.77 -7.80 -1.76
CA LEU A 141 6.33 -8.05 -1.65
C LEU A 141 5.97 -9.44 -2.18
N GLU A 142 5.29 -10.23 -1.35
CA GLU A 142 4.63 -11.46 -1.78
C GLU A 142 3.16 -11.23 -2.19
N ASP A 143 2.52 -10.22 -1.59
CA ASP A 143 1.18 -9.74 -1.90
C ASP A 143 1.22 -8.25 -2.25
N LEU A 144 0.20 -7.81 -2.99
CA LEU A 144 0.03 -6.40 -3.28
C LEU A 144 -0.59 -5.66 -2.07
N PRO A 145 0.03 -4.58 -1.55
CA PRO A 145 -0.54 -3.78 -0.47
C PRO A 145 -1.91 -3.21 -0.83
N ASP A 146 -2.82 -3.12 0.15
CA ASP A 146 -4.19 -2.61 -0.04
C ASP A 146 -4.25 -1.25 -0.75
N PHE A 147 -3.36 -0.32 -0.39
CA PHE A 147 -3.31 1.01 -1.01
C PHE A 147 -2.99 0.95 -2.51
N MET A 148 -2.11 0.03 -2.90
CA MET A 148 -1.79 -0.22 -4.31
C MET A 148 -2.97 -0.88 -5.03
N LEU A 149 -3.57 -1.87 -4.39
CA LEU A 149 -4.73 -2.59 -4.90
C LEU A 149 -5.94 -1.67 -5.12
N GLU A 150 -6.25 -0.78 -4.18
CA GLU A 150 -7.33 0.21 -4.30
C GLU A 150 -7.15 1.12 -5.52
N LYS A 151 -5.90 1.53 -5.80
CA LYS A 151 -5.58 2.36 -6.97
C LYS A 151 -5.74 1.60 -8.27
N LEU A 152 -5.24 0.36 -8.33
CA LEU A 152 -5.39 -0.49 -9.51
C LEU A 152 -6.87 -0.83 -9.77
N LYS A 153 -7.65 -1.10 -8.71
CA LYS A 153 -9.11 -1.28 -8.80
C LYS A 153 -9.82 -0.01 -9.29
N CYS A 154 -9.41 1.16 -8.83
CA CYS A 154 -9.92 2.45 -9.30
C CYS A 154 -9.69 2.64 -10.81
N ILE A 155 -8.46 2.39 -11.28
CA ILE A 155 -8.08 2.46 -12.69
C ILE A 155 -8.88 1.48 -13.51
N HIS A 156 -8.95 0.22 -13.08
CA HIS A 156 -9.72 -0.81 -13.76
C HIS A 156 -11.18 -0.38 -13.91
N ASN A 157 -11.82 0.10 -12.84
CA ASN A 157 -13.20 0.59 -12.87
C ASN A 157 -13.40 1.78 -13.82
N ILE A 158 -12.43 2.66 -13.96
CA ILE A 158 -12.51 3.81 -14.88
C ILE A 158 -12.39 3.34 -16.34
N LEU A 159 -11.45 2.42 -16.60
CA LEU A 159 -11.19 1.90 -17.94
C LEU A 159 -12.31 0.99 -18.45
N THR A 160 -12.90 0.15 -17.59
CA THR A 160 -14.00 -0.75 -17.97
C THR A 160 -15.32 -0.02 -18.16
N LYS A 161 -15.64 0.96 -17.29
CA LYS A 161 -16.83 1.81 -17.47
C LYS A 161 -16.80 2.62 -18.76
N ALA A 162 -15.62 2.92 -19.30
CA ALA A 162 -15.49 3.63 -20.56
C ALA A 162 -15.76 2.75 -21.79
N GLN A 163 -15.76 1.42 -21.64
CA GLN A 163 -15.77 0.50 -22.79
C GLN A 163 -16.97 -0.46 -22.85
N ASP A 164 -17.86 -0.51 -21.85
CA ASP A 164 -19.02 -1.44 -21.77
C ASP A 164 -18.68 -2.94 -21.96
N ILE A 165 -17.39 -3.30 -22.03
CA ILE A 165 -16.91 -4.68 -22.15
C ILE A 165 -16.60 -5.18 -20.74
N PRO A 166 -17.25 -6.25 -20.26
CA PRO A 166 -16.85 -6.90 -19.02
C PRO A 166 -15.54 -7.66 -19.30
N THR A 167 -14.40 -7.00 -19.10
CA THR A 167 -13.13 -7.71 -18.99
C THR A 167 -13.21 -8.54 -17.71
N GLY A 168 -13.13 -9.88 -17.80
CA GLY A 168 -13.18 -10.80 -16.67
C GLY A 168 -11.97 -10.71 -15.70
N PHE A 169 -11.17 -9.65 -15.81
CA PHE A 169 -9.98 -9.44 -15.01
C PHE A 169 -10.29 -8.66 -13.75
N THR A 170 -10.35 -9.36 -12.63
CA THR A 170 -10.37 -8.73 -11.31
C THR A 170 -9.03 -9.00 -10.64
N PHE A 171 -8.41 -8.00 -10.00
CA PHE A 171 -7.17 -8.17 -9.23
C PHE A 171 -7.32 -9.11 -8.02
N ASP A 172 -8.48 -9.71 -7.82
CA ASP A 172 -8.80 -10.57 -6.68
C ASP A 172 -7.92 -11.83 -6.64
N PHE A 173 -7.34 -12.28 -7.76
CA PHE A 173 -6.37 -13.40 -7.76
C PHE A 173 -4.99 -13.03 -7.18
N LEU A 174 -4.69 -11.72 -7.01
CA LEU A 174 -3.49 -11.22 -6.32
C LEU A 174 -3.67 -11.09 -4.82
N LEU A 175 -4.92 -11.17 -4.31
CA LEU A 175 -5.13 -11.41 -2.91
C LEU A 175 -4.83 -12.89 -2.68
N GLY A 176 -3.62 -13.19 -2.21
CA GLY A 176 -3.34 -14.53 -1.74
C GLY A 176 -4.21 -14.87 -0.53
N SER A 177 -4.49 -16.16 -0.36
CA SER A 177 -5.32 -16.74 0.69
C SER A 177 -4.84 -16.49 2.14
N PHE A 178 -3.79 -15.67 2.31
CA PHE A 178 -3.38 -15.16 3.61
C PHE A 178 -4.38 -14.07 4.00
N THR A 179 -5.51 -14.50 4.54
CA THR A 179 -6.28 -13.65 5.42
C THR A 179 -5.36 -13.32 6.57
N MET A 180 -4.73 -12.14 6.53
CA MET A 180 -4.08 -11.57 7.71
C MET A 180 -5.01 -11.85 8.89
N ASN A 181 -4.52 -12.53 9.92
CA ASN A 181 -5.36 -12.91 11.03
C ASN A 181 -5.49 -11.70 11.96
N GLY A 182 -6.68 -11.45 12.51
CA GLY A 182 -6.90 -10.43 13.54
C GLY A 182 -5.84 -10.50 14.65
N ASP A 183 -5.39 -11.71 15.01
CA ASP A 183 -4.37 -11.91 16.03
C ASP A 183 -3.01 -11.29 15.69
N MET A 184 -2.62 -11.24 14.40
CA MET A 184 -1.43 -10.51 13.95
C MET A 184 -1.60 -9.00 14.20
N MET A 185 -2.76 -8.43 13.86
CA MET A 185 -3.02 -7.00 14.10
C MET A 185 -3.07 -6.67 15.58
N LYS A 186 -3.58 -7.57 16.42
CA LYS A 186 -3.51 -7.44 17.87
C LYS A 186 -2.06 -7.43 18.38
N PHE A 187 -1.21 -8.29 17.80
CA PHE A 187 0.22 -8.30 18.12
C PHE A 187 0.91 -7.01 17.70
N VAL A 188 0.73 -6.56 16.45
CA VAL A 188 1.30 -5.31 15.95
C VAL A 188 0.82 -4.14 16.81
N ARG A 189 -0.48 -4.05 17.11
CA ARG A 189 -1.06 -3.06 18.03
C ARG A 189 -0.32 -3.04 19.37
N ASN A 190 -0.14 -4.20 20.01
CA ASN A 190 0.54 -4.28 21.30
C ASN A 190 2.03 -3.90 21.20
N ALA A 191 2.72 -4.32 20.14
CA ALA A 191 4.12 -3.97 19.89
C ALA A 191 4.30 -2.46 19.70
N VAL A 192 3.43 -1.82 18.90
CA VAL A 192 3.48 -0.38 18.68
C VAL A 192 3.11 0.39 19.95
N LEU A 193 2.15 -0.10 20.75
CA LEU A 193 1.85 0.47 22.08
C LEU A 193 3.07 0.46 23.01
N LEU A 194 3.89 -0.59 22.99
CA LEU A 194 5.17 -0.61 23.71
C LEU A 194 6.14 0.43 23.15
N CYS A 195 6.20 0.58 21.82
CA CYS A 195 7.08 1.54 21.16
C CYS A 195 6.70 3.01 21.43
N LEU A 196 5.42 3.31 21.68
CA LEU A 196 4.97 4.65 22.07
C LEU A 196 5.58 5.12 23.40
N THR A 197 6.03 4.21 24.27
CA THR A 197 6.78 4.59 25.49
C THR A 197 8.16 5.17 25.17
N VAL A 198 8.74 4.78 24.02
CA VAL A 198 10.04 5.25 23.54
C VAL A 198 9.89 6.46 22.61
N PHE A 199 8.81 6.51 21.84
CA PHE A 199 8.48 7.59 20.90
C PHE A 199 7.19 8.30 21.31
N PRO A 200 7.23 9.15 22.35
CA PRO A 200 6.04 9.87 22.77
C PRO A 200 5.57 10.87 21.70
N ARG A 201 4.24 11.00 21.52
CA ARG A 201 3.58 11.98 20.64
C ARG A 201 3.92 11.86 19.17
N ASN A 202 4.11 10.64 18.69
CA ASN A 202 4.29 10.36 17.26
C ASN A 202 2.94 9.97 16.64
N HIS A 203 2.31 10.96 16.01
CA HIS A 203 1.00 10.81 15.38
C HIS A 203 0.92 9.72 14.30
N ILE A 204 2.04 9.37 13.66
CA ILE A 204 2.09 8.31 12.64
C ILE A 204 1.99 6.93 13.29
N LEU A 205 2.71 6.71 14.41
CA LEU A 205 2.63 5.46 15.17
C LEU A 205 1.27 5.32 15.87
N GLU A 206 0.73 6.42 16.39
CA GLU A 206 -0.61 6.46 16.96
C GLU A 206 -1.70 6.14 15.93
N GLU A 207 -1.58 6.69 14.71
CA GLU A 207 -2.44 6.31 13.60
C GLU A 207 -2.33 4.81 13.31
N ALA A 208 -1.12 4.27 13.23
CA ALA A 208 -0.90 2.85 12.99
C ALA A 208 -1.55 1.97 14.08
N VAL A 209 -1.45 2.34 15.36
CA VAL A 209 -2.11 1.63 16.48
C VAL A 209 -3.63 1.61 16.31
N LEU A 210 -4.23 2.76 15.99
CA LEU A 210 -5.69 2.85 15.83
C LEU A 210 -6.16 2.04 14.62
N VAL A 211 -5.40 2.03 13.51
CA VAL A 211 -5.73 1.21 12.34
C VAL A 211 -5.58 -0.28 12.64
N CYS A 212 -4.53 -0.69 13.36
CA CYS A 212 -4.38 -2.09 13.75
C CYS A 212 -5.53 -2.55 14.65
N GLU A 213 -6.02 -1.69 15.56
CA GLU A 213 -7.20 -1.98 16.36
C GLU A 213 -8.47 -2.08 15.51
N GLU A 214 -8.63 -1.20 14.51
CA GLU A 214 -9.74 -1.28 13.55
C GLU A 214 -9.73 -2.61 12.81
N LEU A 215 -8.59 -2.99 12.23
CA LEU A 215 -8.44 -4.23 11.46
C LEU A 215 -8.61 -5.48 12.33
N TYR A 216 -8.16 -5.44 13.60
CA TYR A 216 -8.39 -6.52 14.56
C TYR A 216 -9.88 -6.70 14.84
N VAL A 217 -10.59 -5.63 15.17
CA VAL A 217 -12.01 -5.70 15.54
C VAL A 217 -12.90 -6.02 14.34
N THR A 218 -12.56 -5.51 13.14
CA THR A 218 -13.30 -5.83 11.92
C THR A 218 -12.91 -7.18 11.31
N LYS A 219 -11.95 -7.92 11.90
CA LYS A 219 -11.39 -9.16 11.34
C LYS A 219 -10.97 -8.98 9.87
N MET A 220 -10.27 -7.88 9.57
CA MET A 220 -9.85 -7.47 8.22
C MET A 220 -10.99 -7.22 7.22
N SER A 221 -12.26 -7.30 7.65
CA SER A 221 -13.37 -7.05 6.75
C SER A 221 -13.58 -5.55 6.55
N SER A 222 -13.85 -5.14 5.31
CA SER A 222 -14.12 -3.74 4.94
C SER A 222 -15.53 -3.28 5.32
N PHE A 223 -16.25 -4.02 6.17
CA PHE A 223 -17.61 -3.66 6.56
C PHE A 223 -17.59 -2.46 7.49
N LYS A 224 -18.40 -1.44 7.14
CA LYS A 224 -18.62 -0.27 7.98
C LYS A 224 -19.29 -0.71 9.27
N CYS A 225 -18.52 -0.81 10.35
CA CYS A 225 -19.07 -0.99 11.68
C CYS A 225 -19.85 0.27 12.07
N ALA A 226 -21.04 0.11 12.69
CA ALA A 226 -21.85 1.23 13.17
C ALA A 226 -21.15 2.03 14.29
N VAL A 227 -20.15 1.44 14.94
CA VAL A 227 -19.34 2.07 15.98
C VAL A 227 -17.88 2.02 15.56
N THR A 228 -17.19 3.15 15.67
CA THR A 228 -15.75 3.27 15.43
C THR A 228 -14.98 2.35 16.39
N PRO A 229 -14.33 1.29 15.90
CA PRO A 229 -13.72 0.27 16.76
C PRO A 229 -12.60 0.81 17.65
N CYS A 230 -11.79 1.73 17.14
CA CYS A 230 -10.64 2.29 17.85
C CYS A 230 -11.01 3.30 18.96
N ARG A 231 -12.30 3.60 19.16
CA ARG A 231 -12.79 4.62 20.09
C ARG A 231 -12.36 4.40 21.55
N ALA A 232 -12.41 3.16 22.03
CA ALA A 232 -12.03 2.85 23.40
C ALA A 232 -10.52 3.06 23.62
N LEU A 233 -9.72 2.60 22.66
CA LEU A 233 -8.27 2.72 22.68
C LEU A 233 -7.83 4.18 22.57
N ALA A 234 -8.36 4.94 21.61
CA ALA A 234 -8.06 6.36 21.46
C ALA A 234 -8.39 7.16 22.73
N LYS A 235 -9.54 6.90 23.36
CA LYS A 235 -9.90 7.54 24.64
C LYS A 235 -8.97 7.14 25.79
N SER A 236 -8.44 5.92 25.79
CA SER A 236 -7.47 5.49 26.81
C SER A 236 -6.13 6.21 26.65
N LEU A 237 -5.64 6.36 25.41
CA LEU A 237 -4.42 7.09 25.10
C LEU A 237 -4.55 8.58 25.43
N LEU A 238 -5.67 9.21 25.08
CA LEU A 238 -5.95 10.61 25.42
C LEU A 238 -6.14 10.85 26.93
N LYS A 239 -6.54 9.83 27.70
CA LYS A 239 -6.56 9.92 29.17
C LYS A 239 -5.14 9.93 29.74
N SER A 240 -4.20 9.21 29.10
CA SER A 240 -2.81 9.15 29.52
C SER A 240 -2.03 10.41 29.15
N ASP A 241 -2.22 10.96 27.94
CA ASP A 241 -1.66 12.25 27.53
C ASP A 241 -2.76 13.18 26.99
N ARG A 242 -3.22 14.10 27.84
CA ARG A 242 -4.24 15.09 27.48
C ARG A 242 -3.71 16.23 26.62
N GLN A 243 -2.39 16.37 26.49
CA GLN A 243 -1.75 17.43 25.73
C GLN A 243 -1.48 17.01 24.27
N ASP A 244 -1.76 15.75 23.91
CA ASP A 244 -1.59 15.27 22.55
C ASP A 244 -2.77 15.68 21.65
N VAL A 245 -2.56 16.83 21.01
CA VAL A 245 -3.49 17.42 20.06
C VAL A 245 -3.53 16.64 18.74
N LEU A 246 -2.41 16.04 18.32
CA LEU A 246 -2.35 15.31 17.06
C LEU A 246 -3.09 13.98 17.16
N LEU A 247 -2.99 13.29 18.30
CA LEU A 247 -3.79 12.10 18.59
C LEU A 247 -5.30 12.39 18.50
N CYS A 248 -5.74 13.53 19.03
CA CYS A 248 -7.13 13.98 18.87
C CYS A 248 -7.50 14.16 17.40
N GLY A 249 -6.60 14.74 16.59
CA GLY A 249 -6.79 14.90 15.15
C GLY A 249 -6.90 13.55 14.42
N VAL A 250 -6.01 12.61 14.71
CA VAL A 250 -6.04 11.26 14.13
C VAL A 250 -7.34 10.54 14.52
N TYR A 251 -7.71 10.55 15.80
CA TYR A 251 -8.97 9.96 16.27
C TYR A 251 -10.19 10.58 15.59
N ALA A 252 -10.23 11.91 15.43
CA ALA A 252 -11.33 12.59 14.75
C ALA A 252 -11.42 12.23 13.27
N ARG A 253 -10.28 12.10 12.55
CA ARG A 253 -10.26 11.60 11.16
C ARG A 253 -10.82 10.19 11.04
N ARG A 254 -10.46 9.31 11.98
CA ARG A 254 -10.99 7.93 12.02
C ARG A 254 -12.50 7.93 12.24
N GLU A 255 -13.00 8.67 13.22
CA GLU A 255 -14.45 8.84 13.45
C GLU A 255 -15.17 9.40 12.21
N ALA A 256 -14.56 10.34 11.48
CA ALA A 256 -15.11 10.88 10.24
C ALA A 256 -15.20 9.83 9.12
N ASN A 257 -14.19 8.97 8.97
CA ASN A 257 -14.18 7.89 7.97
C ASN A 257 -15.28 6.84 8.21
N TYR A 258 -15.66 6.60 9.47
CA TYR A 258 -16.82 5.74 9.82
C TYR A 258 -18.17 6.46 9.71
N GLY A 259 -18.19 7.74 9.30
CA GLY A 259 -19.41 8.53 9.11
C GLY A 259 -19.92 9.27 10.35
N ASN A 260 -19.19 9.23 11.48
CA ASN A 260 -19.56 9.91 12.72
C ASN A 260 -19.11 11.39 12.71
N ILE A 261 -19.55 12.16 11.72
CA ILE A 261 -19.03 13.51 11.45
C ILE A 261 -19.27 14.46 12.63
N ASP A 262 -20.42 14.38 13.31
CA ASP A 262 -20.72 15.26 14.44
C ASP A 262 -19.85 14.99 15.67
N LEU A 263 -19.43 13.74 15.88
CA LEU A 263 -18.44 13.43 16.92
C LEU A 263 -17.06 13.93 16.50
N ALA A 264 -16.67 13.71 15.25
CA ALA A 264 -15.39 14.20 14.72
C ALA A 264 -15.27 15.72 14.89
N ARG A 265 -16.32 16.48 14.54
CA ARG A 265 -16.40 17.94 14.76
C ARG A 265 -16.14 18.33 16.21
N LYS A 266 -16.84 17.70 17.16
CA LYS A 266 -16.66 17.98 18.60
C LYS A 266 -15.23 17.70 19.06
N VAL A 267 -14.61 16.62 18.58
CA VAL A 267 -13.23 16.26 18.93
C VAL A 267 -12.25 17.28 18.35
N PHE A 268 -12.42 17.68 17.08
CA PHE A 268 -11.61 18.74 16.47
C PHE A 268 -11.77 20.08 17.18
N ASP A 269 -13.01 20.48 17.50
CA ASP A 269 -13.30 21.73 18.22
C ASP A 269 -12.61 21.74 19.59
N MET A 270 -12.73 20.65 20.35
CA MET A 270 -12.06 20.51 21.65
C MET A 270 -10.53 20.57 21.51
N ALA A 271 -9.97 19.92 20.50
CA ALA A 271 -8.54 19.91 20.26
C ALA A 271 -8.04 21.31 19.91
N LEU A 272 -8.69 22.02 18.98
CA LEU A 272 -8.32 23.37 18.56
C LEU A 272 -8.44 24.40 19.69
N LEU A 273 -9.48 24.31 20.52
CA LEU A 273 -9.61 25.16 21.71
C LEU A 273 -8.50 24.92 22.75
N SER A 274 -7.94 23.71 22.80
CA SER A 274 -6.86 23.36 23.73
C SER A 274 -5.46 23.81 23.28
N VAL A 275 -5.26 24.06 21.97
CA VAL A 275 -3.95 24.44 21.39
C VAL A 275 -3.37 25.70 22.03
N GLU A 276 -4.21 26.68 22.32
CA GLU A 276 -3.78 27.99 22.83
C GLU A 276 -3.16 27.94 24.23
N GLY A 277 -3.49 26.91 25.02
CA GLY A 277 -2.97 26.71 26.37
C GLY A 277 -1.69 25.87 26.45
N LEU A 278 -1.17 25.38 25.32
CA LEU A 278 -0.07 24.42 25.26
C LEU A 278 1.28 25.08 24.92
N PRO A 279 2.42 24.43 25.20
CA PRO A 279 3.75 24.95 24.85
C PRO A 279 3.95 25.23 23.35
N GLU A 280 4.80 26.20 23.01
CA GLU A 280 5.05 26.64 21.61
C GLU A 280 5.42 25.49 20.66
N GLY A 281 6.14 24.47 21.14
CA GLY A 281 6.46 23.28 20.34
C GLY A 281 5.23 22.48 19.90
N ILE A 282 4.18 22.42 20.70
CA ILE A 282 2.92 21.74 20.36
C ILE A 282 2.01 22.67 19.55
N GLN A 283 2.07 23.99 19.79
CA GLN A 283 1.38 24.97 18.96
C GLN A 283 1.85 24.94 17.49
N SER A 284 3.11 24.59 17.25
CA SER A 284 3.63 24.40 15.89
C SER A 284 2.91 23.29 15.10
N ASN A 285 2.24 22.34 15.77
CA ASN A 285 1.42 21.31 15.15
C ASN A 285 0.02 21.78 14.73
N ALA A 286 -0.40 22.99 15.12
CA ALA A 286 -1.73 23.50 14.83
C ALA A 286 -2.10 23.46 13.33
N PRO A 287 -1.23 23.83 12.36
CA PRO A 287 -1.57 23.79 10.94
C PRO A 287 -2.00 22.40 10.45
N LEU A 288 -1.41 21.32 10.98
CA LEU A 288 -1.81 19.95 10.66
C LEU A 288 -3.25 19.67 11.09
N LEU A 289 -3.61 20.09 12.31
CA LEU A 289 -4.96 19.86 12.85
C LEU A 289 -6.02 20.66 12.08
N TYR A 290 -5.75 21.93 11.77
CA TYR A 290 -6.64 22.75 10.94
C TYR A 290 -6.82 22.17 9.54
N PHE A 291 -5.72 21.70 8.93
CA PHE A 291 -5.73 21.10 7.61
C PHE A 291 -6.57 19.80 7.61
N TRP A 292 -6.32 18.90 8.55
CA TRP A 292 -7.07 17.64 8.68
C TRP A 292 -8.55 17.87 8.93
N TYR A 293 -8.91 18.88 9.73
CA TYR A 293 -10.32 19.20 9.97
C TYR A 293 -10.99 19.72 8.68
N ALA A 294 -10.32 20.63 7.95
CA ALA A 294 -10.83 21.13 6.68
C ALA A 294 -10.98 20.02 5.62
N GLU A 295 -10.02 19.10 5.51
CA GLU A 295 -10.12 17.95 4.61
C GLU A 295 -11.26 17.00 5.00
N ALA A 296 -11.42 16.71 6.29
CA ALA A 296 -12.48 15.82 6.77
C ALA A 296 -13.89 16.37 6.47
N GLU A 297 -14.10 17.69 6.57
CA GLU A 297 -15.38 18.32 6.18
C GLU A 297 -15.61 18.27 4.66
N LEU A 298 -14.55 18.43 3.85
CA LEU A 298 -14.66 18.42 2.39
C LEU A 298 -14.79 17.02 1.78
N ALA A 299 -14.26 15.99 2.43
CA ALA A 299 -14.41 14.60 2.02
C ALA A 299 -15.85 14.10 2.22
N ASN A 300 -16.55 14.61 3.23
CA ASN A 300 -17.89 14.18 3.63
C ASN A 300 -19.01 15.09 3.11
N LYS A 301 -18.92 15.51 1.84
CA LYS A 301 -19.98 16.32 1.19
C LYS A 301 -21.30 15.54 1.19
N THR A 302 -22.20 15.89 2.10
CA THR A 302 -23.63 15.59 2.00
C THR A 302 -24.26 16.46 0.90
N ASP A 303 -25.53 16.19 0.54
CA ASP A 303 -26.28 16.95 -0.48
C ASP A 303 -26.27 18.47 -0.26
N ASP A 304 -25.96 18.95 0.96
CA ASP A 304 -25.78 20.37 1.30
C ASP A 304 -24.30 20.81 1.32
N GLY A 305 -23.55 20.48 0.26
CA GLY A 305 -22.10 20.73 0.14
C GLY A 305 -21.63 22.20 0.25
N ARG A 306 -22.56 23.15 0.41
CA ARG A 306 -22.23 24.57 0.69
C ARG A 306 -21.83 24.77 2.15
N GLU A 307 -22.50 24.11 3.10
CA GLU A 307 -22.22 24.30 4.52
C GLU A 307 -20.83 23.78 4.91
N SER A 308 -20.44 22.60 4.41
CA SER A 308 -19.10 22.05 4.63
C SER A 308 -18.00 22.95 4.03
N SER A 309 -18.26 23.56 2.88
CA SER A 309 -17.35 24.52 2.25
C SER A 309 -17.21 25.81 3.07
N TYR A 310 -18.31 26.32 3.63
CA TYR A 310 -18.27 27.50 4.51
C TYR A 310 -17.56 27.21 5.83
N ARG A 311 -17.75 26.01 6.40
CA ARG A 311 -17.01 25.55 7.59
C ARG A 311 -15.51 25.47 7.32
N ALA A 312 -15.10 24.77 6.27
CA ALA A 312 -13.70 24.69 5.87
C ALA A 312 -13.08 26.09 5.67
N THR A 313 -13.81 27.00 5.01
CA THR A 313 -13.37 28.39 4.83
C THR A 313 -13.19 29.12 6.16
N HIS A 314 -14.12 28.95 7.10
CA HIS A 314 -14.02 29.54 8.43
C HIS A 314 -12.81 29.02 9.22
N LEU A 315 -12.58 27.69 9.23
CA LEU A 315 -11.44 27.06 9.89
C LEU A 315 -10.11 27.62 9.36
N LEU A 316 -9.96 27.65 8.04
CA LEU A 316 -8.77 28.15 7.38
C LEU A 316 -8.61 29.66 7.59
N SER A 317 -9.71 30.42 7.66
CA SER A 317 -9.64 31.84 7.97
C SER A 317 -9.09 32.12 9.37
N CYS A 318 -9.43 31.27 10.37
CA CYS A 318 -8.90 31.37 11.72
C CYS A 318 -7.39 31.07 11.75
N LEU A 319 -6.95 30.05 11.00
CA LEU A 319 -5.53 29.73 10.86
C LEU A 319 -4.76 30.89 10.20
N GLY A 320 -5.30 31.47 9.13
CA GLY A 320 -4.67 32.56 8.40
C GLY A 320 -4.60 33.86 9.21
N SER A 321 -5.67 34.24 9.89
CA SER A 321 -5.77 35.50 10.65
C SER A 321 -4.94 35.50 11.94
N GLY A 322 -4.57 34.32 12.44
CA GLY A 322 -3.91 34.16 13.75
C GLY A 322 -4.83 34.51 14.93
N THR A 323 -6.15 34.55 14.71
CA THR A 323 -7.12 34.80 15.78
C THR A 323 -7.47 33.51 16.51
N GLN A 324 -7.91 33.64 17.75
CA GLN A 324 -8.34 32.50 18.57
C GLN A 324 -9.39 31.65 17.85
N TYR A 325 -9.29 30.33 18.02
CA TYR A 325 -10.25 29.43 17.41
C TYR A 325 -11.63 29.62 18.03
N SER A 326 -12.65 29.85 17.19
CA SER A 326 -14.05 29.80 17.61
C SER A 326 -14.81 28.75 16.82
N PRO A 327 -15.62 27.89 17.46
CA PRO A 327 -16.48 26.95 16.75
C PRO A 327 -17.38 27.66 15.74
N PHE A 328 -17.66 26.98 14.62
CA PHE A 328 -18.44 27.55 13.52
C PHE A 328 -19.85 27.95 13.98
N LYS A 329 -20.17 29.24 13.87
CA LYS A 329 -21.51 29.79 14.15
C LYS A 329 -22.15 30.47 12.95
N SER A 330 -21.34 31.07 12.07
CA SER A 330 -21.78 31.73 10.85
C SER A 330 -20.65 31.79 9.82
N GLN A 331 -20.99 32.15 8.58
CA GLN A 331 -20.02 32.38 7.51
C GLN A 331 -18.97 33.42 7.93
N ALA A 332 -17.71 33.19 7.55
CA ALA A 332 -16.62 34.12 7.80
C ALA A 332 -16.89 35.48 7.13
N SER A 333 -16.66 36.56 7.88
CA SER A 333 -16.84 37.91 7.35
C SER A 333 -15.79 38.24 6.28
N SER A 334 -16.12 39.12 5.33
CA SER A 334 -15.19 39.56 4.28
C SER A 334 -13.89 40.13 4.83
N LEU A 335 -13.96 40.82 5.98
CA LEU A 335 -12.79 41.37 6.67
C LEU A 335 -11.89 40.28 7.28
N GLN A 336 -12.47 39.22 7.82
CA GLN A 336 -11.70 38.06 8.31
C GLN A 336 -11.02 37.33 7.15
N LEU A 337 -11.68 37.19 6.00
CA LEU A 337 -11.07 36.59 4.81
C LEU A 337 -9.87 37.39 4.31
N LEU A 338 -9.98 38.71 4.25
CA LEU A 338 -8.85 39.58 3.84
C LEU A 338 -7.69 39.51 4.83
N ARG A 339 -7.99 39.52 6.13
CA ARG A 339 -6.97 39.36 7.18
C ARG A 339 -6.29 37.99 7.11
N ALA A 340 -7.06 36.93 6.84
CA ALA A 340 -6.53 35.59 6.67
C ALA A 340 -5.59 35.49 5.46
N ARG A 341 -5.95 36.10 4.32
CA ARG A 341 -5.06 36.17 3.14
C ARG A 341 -3.73 36.83 3.47
N GLN A 342 -3.76 37.96 4.17
CA GLN A 342 -2.53 38.66 4.55
C GLN A 342 -1.68 37.81 5.51
N GLY A 343 -2.30 37.20 6.53
CA GLY A 343 -1.58 36.36 7.48
C GLY A 343 -1.03 35.08 6.85
N PHE A 344 -1.73 34.46 5.90
CA PHE A 344 -1.18 33.35 5.12
C PHE A 344 0.04 33.78 4.31
N LYS A 345 0.02 34.94 3.64
CA LYS A 345 1.19 35.46 2.91
C LYS A 345 2.41 35.65 3.83
N GLU A 346 2.19 36.18 5.03
CA GLU A 346 3.27 36.36 6.01
C GLU A 346 3.82 35.01 6.50
N LYS A 347 2.94 34.07 6.84
CA LYS A 347 3.32 32.71 7.27
C LYS A 347 4.04 31.94 6.16
N LEU A 348 3.56 32.01 4.91
CA LEU A 348 4.21 31.41 3.75
C LEU A 348 5.62 31.97 3.53
N ARG A 349 5.85 33.26 3.77
CA ARG A 349 7.20 33.85 3.70
C ARG A 349 8.14 33.26 4.76
N THR A 350 7.64 33.02 5.98
CA THR A 350 8.44 32.36 7.03
C THR A 350 8.77 30.92 6.67
N VAL A 351 7.79 30.16 6.15
CA VAL A 351 7.98 28.80 5.65
C VAL A 351 8.98 28.78 4.49
N GLY A 352 8.84 29.67 3.52
CA GLY A 352 9.77 29.81 2.40
C GLY A 352 11.22 30.00 2.87
N SER A 353 11.43 30.85 3.90
CA SER A 353 12.77 31.04 4.46
C SER A 353 13.36 29.78 5.11
N SER A 354 12.51 28.92 5.71
CA SER A 354 12.92 27.63 6.27
C SER A 354 13.19 26.57 5.21
N TRP A 355 12.40 26.56 4.13
CA TRP A 355 12.56 25.63 3.01
C TRP A 355 13.81 25.91 2.21
N VAL A 356 14.18 27.18 2.01
CA VAL A 356 15.47 27.56 1.41
C VAL A 356 16.65 27.01 2.23
N ARG A 357 16.51 26.99 3.57
CA ARG A 357 17.52 26.39 4.47
C ARG A 357 17.49 24.86 4.45
N GLY A 358 16.44 24.24 3.93
CA GLY A 358 16.28 22.79 3.80
C GLY A 358 15.49 22.11 4.91
N ILE A 359 14.87 22.87 5.80
CA ILE A 359 14.07 22.32 6.89
C ILE A 359 12.63 22.22 6.38
N ILE A 360 12.20 21.02 6.03
CA ILE A 360 10.84 20.74 5.53
C ILE A 360 10.17 19.81 6.53
N ASN A 361 9.14 20.32 7.19
CA ASN A 361 8.40 19.59 8.22
C ASN A 361 6.94 19.42 7.77
N ASP A 362 6.26 18.39 8.27
CA ASP A 362 4.84 18.12 7.95
C ASP A 362 3.93 19.31 8.26
N GLN A 363 4.23 20.05 9.34
CA GLN A 363 3.54 21.28 9.73
C GLN A 363 3.61 22.37 8.64
N SER A 364 4.79 22.51 8.03
CA SER A 364 5.04 23.52 7.00
C SER A 364 4.31 23.19 5.70
N VAL A 365 4.27 21.90 5.34
CA VAL A 365 3.52 21.42 4.18
C VAL A 365 2.01 21.55 4.42
N ALA A 366 1.51 21.16 5.60
CA ALA A 366 0.11 21.34 5.96
C ALA A 366 -0.34 22.80 5.94
N LEU A 367 0.53 23.74 6.33
CA LEU A 367 0.25 25.17 6.22
C LEU A 367 0.15 25.63 4.76
N VAL A 368 1.02 25.16 3.88
CA VAL A 368 0.97 25.45 2.44
C VAL A 368 -0.31 24.86 1.82
N CYS A 369 -0.62 23.59 2.12
CA CYS A 369 -1.87 22.96 1.66
C CYS A 369 -3.12 23.69 2.20
N SER A 370 -3.08 24.17 3.44
CA SER A 370 -4.16 24.97 4.04
C SER A 370 -4.34 26.31 3.32
N ALA A 371 -3.25 27.00 2.98
CA ALA A 371 -3.30 28.25 2.23
C ALA A 371 -3.83 28.04 0.80
N ALA A 372 -3.36 26.97 0.12
CA ALA A 372 -3.86 26.60 -1.20
C ALA A 372 -5.36 26.27 -1.18
N LEU A 373 -5.81 25.50 -0.19
CA LEU A 373 -7.22 25.17 -0.01
C LEU A 373 -8.08 26.41 0.29
N PHE A 374 -7.53 27.36 1.06
CA PHE A 374 -8.22 28.61 1.37
C PHE A 374 -8.45 29.46 0.11
N GLU A 375 -7.44 29.61 -0.74
CA GLU A 375 -7.60 30.33 -2.01
C GLU A 375 -8.47 29.55 -3.01
N GLU A 376 -8.41 28.20 -3.01
CA GLU A 376 -9.32 27.34 -3.78
C GLU A 376 -10.79 27.64 -3.45
N LEU A 377 -11.12 27.71 -2.17
CA LEU A 377 -12.50 27.91 -1.69
C LEU A 377 -12.98 29.36 -1.84
N THR A 378 -12.09 30.35 -1.80
CA THR A 378 -12.49 31.78 -1.75
C THR A 378 -12.36 32.51 -3.09
N THR A 379 -11.28 32.27 -3.84
CA THR A 379 -11.03 32.91 -5.15
C THR A 379 -11.24 31.96 -6.33
N GLY A 380 -10.93 30.68 -6.15
CA GLY A 380 -11.00 29.67 -7.20
C GLY A 380 -9.72 28.84 -7.30
N CYS A 381 -9.77 27.80 -8.14
CA CYS A 381 -8.71 26.80 -8.27
C CYS A 381 -7.37 27.41 -8.68
N ASP A 382 -7.35 28.32 -9.66
CA ASP A 382 -6.13 28.91 -10.21
C ASP A 382 -5.29 29.61 -9.14
N ALA A 383 -5.93 30.34 -8.24
CA ALA A 383 -5.24 31.03 -7.15
C ALA A 383 -4.62 30.07 -6.13
N GLY A 384 -5.25 28.92 -5.85
CA GLY A 384 -4.66 27.91 -4.97
C GLY A 384 -3.51 27.15 -5.65
N ILE A 385 -3.58 26.95 -6.98
CA ILE A 385 -2.49 26.38 -7.79
C ILE A 385 -1.29 27.33 -7.76
N GLU A 386 -1.50 28.63 -7.94
CA GLU A 386 -0.43 29.63 -7.86
C GLU A 386 0.32 29.60 -6.51
N VAL A 387 -0.39 29.38 -5.40
CA VAL A 387 0.23 29.24 -4.07
C VAL A 387 1.15 28.01 -4.02
N LEU A 388 0.72 26.89 -4.61
CA LEU A 388 1.50 25.66 -4.66
C LEU A 388 2.72 25.80 -5.59
N ASP A 389 2.54 26.41 -6.76
CA ASP A 389 3.63 26.69 -7.71
C ASP A 389 4.70 27.59 -7.07
N GLN A 390 4.27 28.66 -6.38
CA GLN A 390 5.16 29.51 -5.60
C GLN A 390 5.92 28.70 -4.54
N ALA A 391 5.25 27.82 -3.80
CA ALA A 391 5.88 26.97 -2.80
C ALA A 391 6.95 26.04 -3.43
N PHE A 392 6.68 25.44 -4.60
CA PHE A 392 7.67 24.63 -5.31
C PHE A 392 8.88 25.45 -5.77
N THR A 393 8.69 26.68 -6.24
CA THR A 393 9.83 27.55 -6.63
C THR A 393 10.77 27.89 -5.47
N MET A 394 10.27 27.89 -4.24
CA MET A 394 11.07 28.16 -3.03
C MET A 394 11.99 27.00 -2.65
N VAL A 395 11.76 25.80 -3.19
CA VAL A 395 12.56 24.60 -2.91
C VAL A 395 13.60 24.37 -4.00
N LEU A 396 14.85 24.10 -3.60
CA LEU A 396 15.92 23.72 -4.52
C LEU A 396 15.55 22.46 -5.33
N PRO A 397 15.74 22.45 -6.66
CA PRO A 397 15.31 21.35 -7.53
C PRO A 397 15.79 19.96 -7.10
N GLU A 398 17.04 19.84 -6.66
CA GLU A 398 17.66 18.57 -6.25
C GLU A 398 17.01 17.97 -4.99
N ARG A 399 16.50 18.82 -4.09
CA ARG A 399 15.84 18.37 -2.85
C ARG A 399 14.40 17.95 -3.08
N ARG A 400 13.82 18.31 -4.22
CA ARG A 400 12.43 17.96 -4.52
C ARG A 400 12.27 16.45 -4.61
N SER A 401 13.15 15.74 -5.29
CA SER A 401 13.02 14.30 -5.52
C SER A 401 13.28 13.39 -4.30
N HIS A 402 13.74 13.91 -3.17
CA HIS A 402 14.21 13.09 -2.04
C HIS A 402 13.31 13.15 -0.79
N SER A 403 12.43 14.15 -0.67
CA SER A 403 11.59 14.36 0.52
C SER A 403 10.17 13.85 0.30
N TYR A 404 9.68 13.02 1.23
CA TYR A 404 8.30 12.51 1.19
C TYR A 404 7.28 13.64 1.39
N GLN A 405 7.64 14.68 2.16
CA GLN A 405 6.77 15.82 2.40
C GLN A 405 6.49 16.60 1.12
N LEU A 406 7.48 16.72 0.24
CA LEU A 406 7.33 17.35 -1.07
C LEU A 406 6.57 16.45 -2.05
N GLU A 407 6.78 15.14 -1.99
CA GLU A 407 5.98 14.19 -2.76
C GLU A 407 4.51 14.26 -2.35
N TYR A 408 4.22 14.36 -1.06
CA TYR A 408 2.88 14.56 -0.54
C TYR A 408 2.27 15.88 -1.04
N LEU A 409 3.01 16.99 -0.99
CA LEU A 409 2.57 18.28 -1.53
C LEU A 409 2.27 18.18 -3.03
N PHE A 410 3.08 17.44 -3.78
CA PHE A 410 2.89 17.24 -5.21
C PHE A 410 1.67 16.37 -5.50
N ASN A 411 1.47 15.29 -4.74
CA ASN A 411 0.25 14.48 -4.82
C ASN A 411 -0.99 15.31 -4.47
N TYR A 412 -0.90 16.23 -3.51
CA TYR A 412 -1.97 17.18 -3.18
C TYR A 412 -2.26 18.14 -4.33
N TYR A 413 -1.23 18.70 -4.96
CA TYR A 413 -1.34 19.54 -6.15
C TYR A 413 -2.09 18.84 -7.29
N ILE A 414 -1.71 17.59 -7.60
CA ILE A 414 -2.38 16.79 -8.63
C ILE A 414 -3.84 16.50 -8.25
N ARG A 415 -4.12 16.11 -6.99
CA ARG A 415 -5.50 15.89 -6.53
C ARG A 415 -6.35 17.16 -6.66
N MET A 416 -5.78 18.32 -6.33
CA MET A 416 -6.47 19.61 -6.47
C MET A 416 -6.81 19.91 -7.94
N LEU A 417 -5.86 19.70 -8.86
CA LEU A 417 -6.09 19.83 -10.30
C LEU A 417 -7.19 18.87 -10.80
N GLN A 418 -7.18 17.62 -10.36
CA GLN A 418 -8.18 16.62 -10.72
C GLN A 418 -9.59 16.96 -10.19
N ARG A 419 -9.72 17.54 -8.98
CA ARG A 419 -11.03 17.98 -8.45
C ARG A 419 -11.72 19.02 -9.34
N HIS A 420 -10.95 19.83 -10.05
CA HIS A 420 -11.46 20.90 -10.93
C HIS A 420 -11.32 20.59 -12.42
N GLN A 421 -11.21 19.29 -12.78
CA GLN A 421 -11.04 18.81 -14.16
C GLN A 421 -12.12 19.31 -15.14
N LYS A 422 -13.31 19.70 -14.66
CA LYS A 422 -14.37 20.31 -15.50
C LYS A 422 -14.09 21.77 -15.90
N LYS A 423 -13.18 22.45 -15.20
CA LYS A 423 -12.82 23.87 -15.41
C LYS A 423 -11.40 24.06 -15.94
N SER A 424 -10.47 23.20 -15.52
CA SER A 424 -9.09 23.19 -16.02
C SER A 424 -8.99 22.38 -17.32
N SER A 425 -8.15 22.81 -18.25
CA SER A 425 -7.88 22.02 -19.46
C SER A 425 -7.14 20.74 -19.08
N LEU A 426 -7.56 19.59 -19.61
CA LEU A 426 -6.90 18.29 -19.38
C LEU A 426 -5.40 18.31 -19.73
N ILE A 427 -5.01 19.22 -20.62
CA ILE A 427 -3.63 19.47 -21.04
C ILE A 427 -2.77 19.93 -19.87
N ASN A 428 -3.23 20.92 -19.09
CA ASN A 428 -2.45 21.47 -17.96
C ASN A 428 -2.24 20.42 -16.85
N VAL A 429 -3.26 19.59 -16.61
CA VAL A 429 -3.19 18.47 -15.67
C VAL A 429 -2.19 17.42 -16.16
N TRP A 430 -2.22 17.12 -17.46
CA TRP A 430 -1.31 16.17 -18.10
C TRP A 430 0.16 16.63 -18.04
N GLU A 431 0.44 17.91 -18.32
CA GLU A 431 1.79 18.48 -18.25
C GLU A 431 2.34 18.41 -16.82
N SER A 432 1.51 18.75 -15.84
CA SER A 432 1.83 18.66 -14.41
C SER A 432 2.15 17.22 -14.00
N ILE A 433 1.32 16.25 -14.39
CA ILE A 433 1.55 14.83 -14.11
C ILE A 433 2.85 14.36 -14.77
N SER A 434 3.11 14.77 -16.01
CA SER A 434 4.33 14.41 -16.74
C SER A 434 5.59 14.96 -16.05
N GLN A 435 5.56 16.19 -15.57
CA GLN A 435 6.63 16.77 -14.74
C GLN A 435 6.80 16.00 -13.42
N GLY A 436 5.68 15.67 -12.78
CA GLY A 436 5.67 14.87 -11.56
C GLY A 436 6.33 13.52 -11.73
N LEU A 437 6.05 12.83 -12.83
CA LEU A 437 6.59 11.50 -13.12
C LEU A 437 8.11 11.53 -13.38
N GLN A 438 8.63 12.63 -13.93
CA GLN A 438 10.08 12.81 -14.05
C GLN A 438 10.74 12.93 -12.66
N MET A 439 10.05 13.58 -11.72
CA MET A 439 10.53 13.81 -10.36
C MET A 439 10.33 12.60 -9.43
N TYR A 440 9.17 11.95 -9.49
CA TYR A 440 8.78 10.79 -8.67
C TYR A 440 8.24 9.66 -9.58
N PRO A 441 9.13 8.99 -10.32
CA PRO A 441 8.79 7.88 -11.24
C PRO A 441 8.03 6.72 -10.58
N PHE A 442 8.24 6.50 -9.28
CA PHE A 442 7.72 5.33 -8.58
C PHE A 442 6.45 5.64 -7.76
N SER A 443 5.90 6.86 -7.87
CA SER A 443 4.69 7.24 -7.15
C SER A 443 3.44 6.59 -7.73
N PRO A 444 2.71 5.75 -6.95
CA PRO A 444 1.50 5.12 -7.45
C PRO A 444 0.34 6.11 -7.67
N GLU A 445 0.32 7.25 -6.96
CA GLU A 445 -0.67 8.32 -7.22
C GLU A 445 -0.46 8.95 -8.60
N LEU A 446 0.81 9.19 -8.97
CA LEU A 446 1.14 9.81 -10.24
C LEU A 446 0.90 8.85 -11.40
N LEU A 447 1.32 7.58 -11.26
CA LEU A 447 1.03 6.55 -12.25
C LEU A 447 -0.48 6.34 -12.43
N LYS A 448 -1.26 6.39 -11.35
CA LYS A 448 -2.72 6.42 -11.42
C LYS A 448 -3.21 7.62 -12.24
N GLY A 449 -2.73 8.82 -11.92
CA GLY A 449 -3.08 10.04 -12.65
C GLY A 449 -2.72 9.97 -14.14
N VAL A 450 -1.57 9.40 -14.50
CA VAL A 450 -1.14 9.17 -15.89
C VAL A 450 -2.16 8.31 -16.63
N VAL A 451 -2.58 7.19 -16.03
CA VAL A 451 -3.54 6.29 -16.68
C VAL A 451 -4.92 6.92 -16.77
N GLU A 452 -5.41 7.54 -15.69
CA GLU A 452 -6.73 8.17 -15.64
C GLU A 452 -6.85 9.35 -16.61
N VAL A 453 -5.94 10.33 -16.52
CA VAL A 453 -5.99 11.52 -17.38
C VAL A 453 -5.56 11.18 -18.79
N GLY A 454 -4.55 10.31 -18.95
CA GLY A 454 -4.06 9.88 -20.25
C GLY A 454 -5.12 9.16 -21.08
N HIS A 455 -5.96 8.35 -20.45
CA HIS A 455 -7.07 7.67 -21.12
C HIS A 455 -8.05 8.65 -21.79
N PHE A 456 -8.33 9.79 -21.15
CA PHE A 456 -9.25 10.81 -21.70
C PHE A 456 -8.55 11.82 -22.62
N HIS A 457 -7.27 12.10 -22.39
CA HIS A 457 -6.55 13.18 -23.06
C HIS A 457 -5.74 12.73 -24.29
N THR A 458 -5.26 11.48 -24.31
CA THR A 458 -4.32 10.99 -25.32
C THR A 458 -4.81 9.76 -26.06
N THR A 459 -4.32 9.55 -27.28
CA THR A 459 -4.53 8.28 -28.00
C THR A 459 -3.85 7.14 -27.27
N SER A 460 -4.46 5.95 -27.28
CA SER A 460 -3.92 4.75 -26.61
C SER A 460 -2.45 4.47 -26.96
N ASN A 461 -2.06 4.59 -28.24
CA ASN A 461 -0.68 4.33 -28.66
C ASN A 461 0.32 5.33 -28.06
N LYS A 462 -0.09 6.58 -27.85
CA LYS A 462 0.75 7.57 -27.18
C LYS A 462 0.93 7.22 -25.70
N LEU A 463 -0.17 6.85 -25.03
CA LEU A 463 -0.11 6.42 -23.62
C LEU A 463 0.73 5.16 -23.43
N ARG A 464 0.61 4.18 -24.33
CA ARG A 464 1.47 2.98 -24.35
C ARG A 464 2.95 3.33 -24.45
N ARG A 465 3.32 4.20 -25.39
CA ARG A 465 4.71 4.66 -25.55
C ARG A 465 5.23 5.34 -24.28
N ILE A 466 4.41 6.16 -23.63
CA ILE A 466 4.80 6.81 -22.36
C ILE A 466 5.01 5.78 -21.25
N LEU A 467 4.12 4.80 -21.11
CA LEU A 467 4.25 3.73 -20.12
C LEU A 467 5.47 2.84 -20.41
N ASP A 468 5.70 2.48 -21.68
CA ASP A 468 6.90 1.75 -22.10
C ASP A 468 8.18 2.53 -21.79
N GLU A 469 8.23 3.83 -22.12
CA GLU A 469 9.37 4.69 -21.80
C GLU A 469 9.65 4.73 -20.29
N CYS A 470 8.61 4.75 -19.45
CA CYS A 470 8.76 4.70 -18.00
C CYS A 470 9.36 3.36 -17.55
N CYS A 471 8.86 2.25 -18.10
CA CYS A 471 9.38 0.90 -17.82
C CYS A 471 10.86 0.77 -18.22
N TYR A 472 11.27 1.37 -19.34
CA TYR A 472 12.66 1.34 -19.81
C TYR A 472 13.59 2.27 -19.02
N LYS A 473 13.17 3.50 -18.73
CA LYS A 473 14.04 4.51 -18.08
C LYS A 473 14.30 4.18 -16.62
N LYS A 474 13.27 3.72 -15.89
CA LYS A 474 13.32 3.45 -14.46
C LYS A 474 12.42 2.25 -14.12
N PRO A 475 12.92 1.01 -14.35
CA PRO A 475 12.13 -0.20 -14.12
C PRO A 475 11.81 -0.34 -12.62
N SER A 476 10.54 -0.55 -12.29
CA SER A 476 10.11 -0.94 -10.94
C SER A 476 8.85 -1.80 -11.01
N VAL A 477 8.64 -2.62 -9.98
CA VAL A 477 7.43 -3.44 -9.84
C VAL A 477 6.18 -2.59 -9.97
N VAL A 478 6.15 -1.43 -9.31
CA VAL A 478 5.04 -0.47 -9.36
C VAL A 478 4.76 -0.02 -10.80
N VAL A 479 5.78 0.45 -11.53
CA VAL A 479 5.58 0.96 -12.91
C VAL A 479 5.06 -0.14 -13.83
N TRP A 480 5.63 -1.35 -13.73
CA TRP A 480 5.19 -2.50 -14.52
C TRP A 480 3.75 -2.92 -14.19
N LEU A 481 3.37 -2.96 -12.91
CA LEU A 481 2.00 -3.29 -12.50
C LEU A 481 0.98 -2.32 -13.10
N PHE A 482 1.29 -1.02 -13.13
CA PHE A 482 0.40 -0.03 -13.74
C PHE A 482 0.34 -0.17 -15.27
N ALA A 483 1.47 -0.41 -15.94
CA ALA A 483 1.50 -0.66 -17.39
C ALA A 483 0.69 -1.91 -17.78
N LEU A 484 0.90 -3.01 -17.05
CA LEU A 484 0.17 -4.26 -17.20
C LEU A 484 -1.32 -4.09 -16.90
N SER A 485 -1.68 -3.37 -15.83
CA SER A 485 -3.08 -3.08 -15.49
C SER A 485 -3.82 -2.35 -16.60
N TYR A 486 -3.14 -1.40 -17.27
CA TYR A 486 -3.71 -0.63 -18.36
C TYR A 486 -3.98 -1.51 -19.59
N GLU A 487 -3.02 -2.34 -20.00
CA GLU A 487 -3.19 -3.21 -21.16
C GLU A 487 -4.22 -4.32 -20.88
N MET A 488 -4.24 -4.89 -19.68
CA MET A 488 -5.23 -5.90 -19.29
C MET A 488 -6.65 -5.31 -19.24
N ALA A 489 -6.84 -4.13 -18.64
CA ALA A 489 -8.16 -3.49 -18.54
C ALA A 489 -8.71 -3.01 -19.89
N ARG A 490 -7.84 -2.73 -20.87
CA ARG A 490 -8.24 -2.34 -22.23
C ARG A 490 -8.47 -3.54 -23.16
N GLY A 491 -8.06 -4.75 -22.76
CA GLY A 491 -8.09 -5.91 -23.65
C GLY A 491 -7.00 -5.86 -24.73
N GLY A 492 -5.76 -5.50 -24.36
CA GLY A 492 -4.60 -5.61 -25.26
C GLY A 492 -4.40 -7.04 -25.77
N SER A 493 -3.70 -7.19 -26.90
CA SER A 493 -3.43 -8.52 -27.48
C SER A 493 -2.63 -9.40 -26.51
N HIS A 494 -2.86 -10.71 -26.54
CA HIS A 494 -2.12 -11.65 -25.69
C HIS A 494 -0.60 -11.56 -25.92
N HIS A 495 -0.17 -11.36 -27.16
CA HIS A 495 1.24 -11.16 -27.51
C HIS A 495 1.84 -9.93 -26.82
N ARG A 496 1.12 -8.81 -26.78
CA ARG A 496 1.58 -7.58 -26.12
C ARG A 496 1.70 -7.78 -24.62
N ILE A 497 0.68 -8.37 -23.98
CA ILE A 497 0.66 -8.56 -22.53
C ILE A 497 1.76 -9.56 -22.11
N ARG A 498 1.88 -10.69 -22.80
CA ARG A 498 2.98 -11.65 -22.61
C ARG A 498 4.34 -11.00 -22.84
N GLY A 499 4.49 -10.19 -23.89
CA GLY A 499 5.72 -9.45 -24.16
C GLY A 499 6.09 -8.46 -23.05
N LEU A 500 5.11 -7.82 -22.40
CA LEU A 500 5.37 -6.96 -21.24
C LEU A 500 5.78 -7.76 -20.00
N PHE A 501 5.13 -8.90 -19.74
CA PHE A 501 5.53 -9.80 -18.64
C PHE A 501 6.95 -10.34 -18.84
N GLU A 502 7.27 -10.84 -20.04
CA GLU A 502 8.61 -11.35 -20.34
C GLU A 502 9.66 -10.24 -20.24
N ARG A 503 9.37 -9.02 -20.70
CA ARG A 503 10.28 -7.88 -20.52
C ARG A 503 10.47 -7.51 -19.04
N ALA A 504 9.42 -7.60 -18.22
CA ALA A 504 9.52 -7.33 -16.79
C ALA A 504 10.40 -8.38 -16.09
N VAL A 505 10.19 -9.66 -16.42
CA VAL A 505 10.90 -10.80 -15.83
C VAL A 505 12.34 -10.93 -16.35
N CYS A 506 12.64 -10.51 -17.58
CA CYS A 506 14.00 -10.50 -18.12
C CYS A 506 14.93 -9.50 -17.41
N ASN A 507 14.40 -8.62 -16.57
CA ASN A 507 15.21 -7.69 -15.79
C ASN A 507 15.71 -8.38 -14.50
N ASP A 508 17.04 -8.44 -14.33
CA ASP A 508 17.72 -9.11 -13.22
C ASP A 508 17.23 -8.70 -11.81
N MET A 509 16.73 -7.48 -11.65
CA MET A 509 16.21 -7.01 -10.36
C MET A 509 14.76 -7.44 -10.14
N LEU A 510 13.95 -7.42 -11.20
CA LEU A 510 12.50 -7.64 -11.12
C LEU A 510 12.12 -9.11 -11.18
N CYS A 511 13.00 -9.99 -11.71
CA CYS A 511 12.80 -11.43 -11.71
C CYS A 511 12.64 -12.00 -10.29
N ASN A 512 13.10 -11.29 -9.26
CA ASN A 512 12.94 -11.70 -7.87
C ASN A 512 11.60 -11.25 -7.25
N SER A 513 10.77 -10.50 -7.99
CA SER A 513 9.48 -10.04 -7.50
C SER A 513 8.40 -11.12 -7.62
N VAL A 514 7.98 -11.63 -6.48
CA VAL A 514 6.91 -12.65 -6.38
C VAL A 514 5.59 -12.13 -6.92
N VAL A 515 5.23 -10.87 -6.63
CA VAL A 515 3.98 -10.27 -7.12
C VAL A 515 3.91 -10.27 -8.65
N LEU A 516 4.99 -9.96 -9.36
CA LEU A 516 4.99 -9.97 -10.84
C LEU A 516 4.76 -11.38 -11.40
N TRP A 517 5.41 -12.40 -10.81
CA TRP A 517 5.18 -13.79 -11.22
C TRP A 517 3.76 -14.26 -10.95
N ARG A 518 3.21 -13.94 -9.77
CA ARG A 518 1.82 -14.26 -9.44
C ARG A 518 0.82 -13.52 -10.34
N CYS A 519 1.13 -12.28 -10.74
CA CYS A 519 0.41 -11.57 -11.80
C CYS A 519 0.43 -12.32 -13.12
N TYR A 520 1.59 -12.85 -13.52
CA TYR A 520 1.74 -13.53 -14.79
C TYR A 520 1.01 -14.88 -14.82
N ILE A 521 1.18 -15.69 -13.77
CA ILE A 521 0.45 -16.97 -13.61
C ILE A 521 -1.07 -16.71 -13.60
N GLY A 522 -1.52 -15.71 -12.84
CA GLY A 522 -2.94 -15.36 -12.77
C GLY A 522 -3.51 -14.86 -14.10
N TYR A 523 -2.72 -14.13 -14.89
CA TYR A 523 -3.09 -13.72 -16.24
C TYR A 523 -3.32 -14.91 -17.17
N GLU A 524 -2.38 -15.87 -17.20
CA GLU A 524 -2.47 -17.02 -18.10
C GLU A 524 -3.64 -17.95 -17.75
N LEU A 525 -3.96 -18.11 -16.46
CA LEU A 525 -5.09 -18.93 -16.02
C LEU A 525 -6.45 -18.26 -16.26
N ASN A 526 -6.58 -17.00 -15.85
CA ASN A 526 -7.89 -16.34 -15.76
C ASN A 526 -8.27 -15.58 -17.03
N ILE A 527 -7.30 -15.06 -17.80
CA ILE A 527 -7.58 -14.28 -19.01
C ILE A 527 -7.21 -15.07 -20.26
N ALA A 528 -5.97 -15.53 -20.37
CA ALA A 528 -5.51 -16.21 -21.58
C ALA A 528 -6.07 -17.63 -21.70
N HIS A 529 -6.51 -18.22 -20.58
CA HIS A 529 -6.98 -19.60 -20.46
C HIS A 529 -5.99 -20.62 -21.03
N ASP A 530 -4.68 -20.40 -20.80
CA ASP A 530 -3.59 -21.30 -21.19
C ASP A 530 -2.94 -21.92 -19.95
N PRO A 531 -3.52 -23.02 -19.42
CA PRO A 531 -2.97 -23.71 -18.24
C PRO A 531 -1.55 -24.23 -18.48
N SER A 532 -1.23 -24.60 -19.73
CA SER A 532 0.09 -25.11 -20.07
C SER A 532 1.16 -24.04 -19.92
N ALA A 533 0.87 -22.81 -20.38
CA ALA A 533 1.75 -21.67 -20.19
C ALA A 533 1.89 -21.31 -18.71
N ALA A 534 0.77 -21.29 -17.97
CA ALA A 534 0.78 -21.04 -16.53
C ALA A 534 1.69 -22.02 -15.77
N ARG A 535 1.64 -23.32 -16.12
CA ARG A 535 2.55 -24.35 -15.60
C ARG A 535 4.02 -24.04 -15.90
N ARG A 536 4.36 -23.69 -17.15
CA ARG A 536 5.76 -23.35 -17.53
C ARG A 536 6.27 -22.13 -16.75
N ILE A 537 5.43 -21.12 -16.60
CA ILE A 537 5.76 -19.88 -15.89
C ILE A 537 5.91 -20.14 -14.39
N PHE A 538 5.08 -21.01 -13.80
CA PHE A 538 5.19 -21.40 -12.41
C PHE A 538 6.55 -22.02 -12.07
N PHE A 539 7.03 -22.98 -12.87
CA PHE A 539 8.34 -23.59 -12.65
C PHE A 539 9.50 -22.59 -12.81
N ARG A 540 9.38 -21.62 -13.72
CA ARG A 540 10.34 -20.49 -13.82
C ARG A 540 10.29 -19.60 -12.58
N ALA A 541 9.09 -19.32 -12.08
CA ALA A 541 8.86 -18.44 -10.94
C ALA A 541 9.46 -19.03 -9.65
N ILE A 542 9.24 -20.32 -9.36
CA ILE A 542 9.79 -20.96 -8.14
C ILE A 542 11.31 -21.07 -8.18
N HIS A 543 11.91 -21.18 -9.38
CA HIS A 543 13.36 -21.14 -9.52
C HIS A 543 13.92 -19.73 -9.27
N ALA A 544 13.22 -18.69 -9.73
CA ALA A 544 13.63 -17.29 -9.50
C ALA A 544 13.38 -16.84 -8.05
N CYS A 545 12.30 -17.28 -7.43
CA CYS A 545 11.88 -16.88 -6.09
C CYS A 545 11.69 -18.10 -5.16
N PRO A 546 12.75 -18.87 -4.85
CA PRO A 546 12.63 -20.09 -4.04
C PRO A 546 12.21 -19.81 -2.59
N TRP A 547 12.49 -18.60 -2.10
CA TRP A 547 12.22 -18.17 -0.73
C TRP A 547 10.73 -17.96 -0.42
N SER A 548 9.88 -17.75 -1.43
CA SER A 548 8.49 -17.37 -1.21
C SER A 548 7.58 -18.57 -1.11
N LYS A 549 7.32 -19.06 0.10
CA LYS A 549 6.42 -20.19 0.36
C LYS A 549 5.03 -20.01 -0.28
N ARG A 550 4.55 -18.77 -0.35
CA ARG A 550 3.26 -18.44 -0.96
C ARG A 550 3.21 -18.72 -2.45
N LEU A 551 4.31 -18.46 -3.16
CA LEU A 551 4.43 -18.80 -4.57
C LEU A 551 4.34 -20.32 -4.76
N TRP A 552 4.97 -21.11 -3.90
CA TRP A 552 4.86 -22.58 -3.94
C TRP A 552 3.44 -23.06 -3.69
N LEU A 553 2.75 -22.52 -2.68
CA LEU A 553 1.35 -22.86 -2.36
C LEU A 553 0.36 -22.49 -3.49
N ASP A 554 0.62 -21.42 -4.24
CA ASP A 554 -0.16 -21.07 -5.43
C ASP A 554 -0.16 -22.22 -6.48
N GLY A 555 0.88 -23.06 -6.53
CA GLY A 555 0.92 -24.24 -7.40
C GLY A 555 -0.13 -25.28 -7.03
N PHE A 556 -0.24 -25.61 -5.75
CA PHE A 556 -1.23 -26.57 -5.24
C PHE A 556 -2.67 -26.04 -5.37
N LEU A 557 -2.88 -24.76 -5.07
CA LEU A 557 -4.23 -24.17 -5.02
C LEU A 557 -4.76 -23.75 -6.41
N LYS A 558 -3.91 -23.14 -7.26
CA LYS A 558 -4.34 -22.54 -8.54
C LYS A 558 -4.04 -23.41 -9.75
N LEU A 559 -3.03 -24.29 -9.67
CA LEU A 559 -2.61 -25.16 -10.79
C LEU A 559 -3.01 -26.64 -10.61
N ASN A 560 -3.89 -26.95 -9.65
CA ASN A 560 -4.40 -28.30 -9.40
C ASN A 560 -5.00 -29.00 -10.64
N SER A 561 -5.55 -28.25 -11.59
CA SER A 561 -6.12 -28.80 -12.83
C SER A 561 -5.07 -29.18 -13.87
N VAL A 562 -3.82 -28.78 -13.68
CA VAL A 562 -2.72 -28.89 -14.66
C VAL A 562 -1.57 -29.75 -14.16
N LEU A 563 -1.30 -29.71 -12.85
CA LEU A 563 -0.25 -30.49 -12.21
C LEU A 563 -0.77 -31.90 -11.86
N THR A 564 0.09 -32.89 -12.06
CA THR A 564 -0.20 -34.28 -11.67
C THR A 564 0.07 -34.50 -10.17
N GLY A 565 -0.57 -35.50 -9.56
CA GLY A 565 -0.36 -35.83 -8.15
C GLY A 565 1.12 -36.09 -7.80
N LYS A 566 1.85 -36.75 -8.70
CA LYS A 566 3.29 -36.96 -8.58
C LYS A 566 4.07 -35.63 -8.59
N GLU A 567 3.78 -34.73 -9.53
CA GLU A 567 4.43 -33.40 -9.56
C GLU A 567 4.15 -32.58 -8.28
N LEU A 568 2.99 -32.76 -7.64
CA LEU A 568 2.66 -32.11 -6.35
C LEU A 568 3.42 -32.74 -5.18
N SER A 569 3.59 -34.06 -5.19
CA SER A 569 4.42 -34.81 -4.24
C SER A 569 5.88 -34.38 -4.33
N ASP A 570 6.45 -34.42 -5.54
CA ASP A 570 7.81 -33.95 -5.84
C ASP A 570 7.99 -32.48 -5.41
N LEU A 571 6.98 -31.62 -5.64
CA LEU A 571 7.02 -30.21 -5.23
C LEU A 571 7.15 -30.07 -3.72
N GLN A 572 6.43 -30.89 -2.95
CA GLN A 572 6.49 -30.88 -1.47
C GLN A 572 7.87 -31.35 -0.96
N GLU A 573 8.49 -32.32 -1.62
CA GLU A 573 9.87 -32.73 -1.32
C GLU A 573 10.87 -31.62 -1.58
N VAL A 574 10.78 -30.97 -2.74
CA VAL A 574 11.64 -29.82 -3.07
C VAL A 574 11.43 -28.68 -2.08
N MET A 575 10.21 -28.44 -1.61
CA MET A 575 9.96 -27.45 -0.55
C MET A 575 10.73 -27.80 0.74
N ARG A 576 10.82 -29.08 1.12
CA ARG A 576 11.64 -29.53 2.26
C ARG A 576 13.13 -29.35 2.01
N ASP A 577 13.61 -29.73 0.82
CA ASP A 577 15.03 -29.61 0.44
C ASP A 577 15.50 -28.16 0.40
N LYS A 578 14.60 -27.23 0.07
CA LYS A 578 14.84 -25.77 0.13
C LYS A 578 14.68 -25.20 1.55
N GLU A 579 14.54 -26.04 2.56
CA GLU A 579 14.39 -25.67 3.97
C GLU A 579 13.18 -24.75 4.23
N LEU A 580 12.13 -24.83 3.40
CA LEU A 580 10.88 -24.13 3.68
C LEU A 580 10.21 -24.76 4.89
N ASN A 581 9.76 -23.92 5.81
CA ASN A 581 9.14 -24.40 7.05
C ASN A 581 7.73 -24.95 6.77
N LEU A 582 7.59 -26.27 6.65
CA LEU A 582 6.31 -26.97 6.52
C LEU A 582 5.75 -27.36 7.89
N ARG A 583 4.45 -27.12 8.12
CA ARG A 583 3.74 -27.34 9.40
C ARG A 583 2.75 -28.50 9.37
N THR A 584 2.40 -28.98 8.18
CA THR A 584 1.39 -30.01 7.96
C THR A 584 2.07 -31.23 7.37
N ASP A 585 1.90 -32.38 8.02
CA ASP A 585 2.27 -33.66 7.45
C ASP A 585 1.13 -34.17 6.55
N ILE A 586 1.47 -34.71 5.39
CA ILE A 586 0.51 -35.28 4.44
C ILE A 586 -0.23 -36.48 5.02
N TYR A 587 0.43 -37.26 5.90
CA TYR A 587 -0.19 -38.41 6.55
C TYR A 587 -1.30 -38.02 7.53
N GLU A 588 -1.24 -36.83 8.15
CA GLU A 588 -2.33 -36.33 8.99
C GLU A 588 -3.62 -36.14 8.17
N ILE A 589 -3.50 -35.64 6.93
CA ILE A 589 -4.65 -35.42 6.05
C ILE A 589 -5.23 -36.76 5.59
N LEU A 590 -4.38 -37.72 5.21
CA LEU A 590 -4.83 -39.06 4.83
C LEU A 590 -5.58 -39.79 5.95
N LEU A 591 -5.14 -39.62 7.20
CA LEU A 591 -5.79 -40.20 8.38
C LEU A 591 -7.13 -39.54 8.73
N GLN A 592 -7.36 -38.30 8.31
CA GLN A 592 -8.66 -37.64 8.44
C GLN A 592 -9.66 -38.09 7.35
N GLU A 593 -9.16 -38.63 6.24
CA GLU A 593 -9.97 -39.14 5.12
C GLU A 593 -10.33 -40.63 5.24
N SER A 594 -9.60 -41.39 6.06
CA SER A 594 -9.87 -42.79 6.42
C SER A 594 -10.95 -42.92 7.49
#